data_AF-A0A8T9CMV0-F1
#
_entry.id   AF-A0A8T9CMV0-F1
#
_cell.length_a   1.000
_cell.length_b   1.000
_cell.length_c   1.000
_cell.angle_alpha   90.00
_cell.angle_beta   90.00
_cell.angle_gamma   90.00
#
_symmetry.space_group_name_H-M   'P 1'
#
loop_
_entity.id
_entity.type
_entity.pdbx_description
1 polymer ?
#
loop_
_entity_poly.entity_id
_entity_poly.type
_entity_poly.pdbx_seq_one_letter_code
_entity_poly.pdbx_strand_id
1 'polypeptide(L)'
;MQVFIMRHGDAALDAASDSVRPLTTNGCDESRLMANWLKGQKVEIERVLVSPFLRAEQTLEEVGDCLNLPSSAEVLPELTPCGDVGLVGAYLQALTNEGVASVLVIS
;
A
#
# COMPACT_ATOMS: atom_id res chain seq x y z
N MET A 1 -9.14 6.79 13.51
CA MET A 1 -8.08 6.34 12.60
C MET A 1 -8.37 6.85 11.19
N GLN A 2 -7.40 7.44 10.50
CA GLN A 2 -7.47 7.75 9.06
C GLN A 2 -7.04 6.52 8.25
N VAL A 3 -7.71 6.25 7.14
CA VAL A 3 -7.36 5.12 6.26
C VAL A 3 -7.14 5.65 4.85
N PHE A 4 -5.93 5.45 4.34
CA PHE A 4 -5.54 5.79 2.97
C PHE A 4 -5.52 4.51 2.15
N ILE A 5 -6.51 4.33 1.27
CA ILE A 5 -6.60 3.16 0.40
C ILE A 5 -5.99 3.53 -0.95
N MET A 6 -4.87 2.90 -1.27
CA MET A 6 -4.10 3.11 -2.48
C MET A 6 -4.11 1.82 -3.31
N ARG A 7 -4.44 1.96 -4.60
CA ARG A 7 -4.20 0.90 -5.56
C ARG A 7 -2.71 0.87 -5.92
N HIS A 8 -2.14 -0.30 -6.14
CA HIS A 8 -0.80 -0.42 -6.73
C HIS A 8 -0.65 0.42 -8.02
N GLY A 9 0.58 0.88 -8.32
CA GLY A 9 0.90 1.61 -9.54
C GLY A 9 0.72 0.78 -10.82
N ASP A 10 0.86 1.41 -11.99
CA ASP A 10 0.81 0.72 -13.27
C ASP A 10 1.83 -0.43 -13.34
N ALA A 11 1.38 -1.61 -13.77
CA ALA A 11 2.15 -2.85 -13.71
C ALA A 11 2.26 -3.50 -15.09
N ALA A 12 3.43 -4.07 -15.38
CA ALA A 12 3.73 -4.70 -16.66
C ALA A 12 2.65 -5.72 -17.05
N LEU A 13 2.32 -5.82 -18.34
CA LEU A 13 1.26 -6.73 -18.81
C LEU A 13 1.68 -8.20 -18.77
N ASP A 14 2.98 -8.48 -18.94
CA ASP A 14 3.52 -9.84 -19.05
C ASP A 14 4.57 -10.11 -17.95
N ALA A 15 4.48 -11.31 -17.36
CA ALA A 15 5.38 -11.84 -16.36
C ALA A 15 5.14 -13.36 -16.22
N ALA A 16 5.99 -14.05 -15.45
CA ALA A 16 5.84 -15.50 -15.24
C ALA A 16 4.48 -15.90 -14.60
N SER A 17 3.88 -15.01 -13.80
CA SER A 17 2.52 -15.14 -13.24
C SER A 17 1.99 -13.76 -12.85
N ASP A 18 0.67 -13.63 -12.62
CA ASP A 18 0.09 -12.33 -12.21
C ASP A 18 0.71 -11.78 -10.92
N SER A 19 0.97 -12.65 -9.94
CA SER A 19 1.52 -12.27 -8.63
C SER A 19 2.90 -11.61 -8.68
N VAL A 20 3.68 -11.88 -9.74
CA VAL A 20 5.06 -11.40 -9.90
C VAL A 20 5.20 -10.37 -11.02
N ARG A 21 4.08 -9.78 -11.47
CA ARG A 21 4.12 -8.66 -12.42
C ARG A 21 4.77 -7.44 -11.74
N PRO A 22 5.88 -6.91 -12.26
CA PRO A 22 6.52 -5.72 -11.69
C PRO A 22 5.76 -4.45 -12.08
N LEU A 23 6.02 -3.36 -11.36
CA LEU A 23 5.65 -2.02 -11.80
C LEU A 23 6.34 -1.66 -13.13
N THR A 24 5.65 -0.86 -13.93
CA THR A 24 6.27 -0.16 -15.05
C THR A 24 6.97 1.11 -14.54
N THR A 25 7.83 1.72 -15.36
CA THR A 25 8.42 3.02 -15.04
C THR A 25 7.35 4.07 -14.76
N ASN A 26 6.25 4.09 -15.54
CA ASN A 26 5.12 4.98 -15.29
C ASN A 26 4.47 4.71 -13.94
N GLY A 27 4.31 3.44 -13.57
CA GLY A 27 3.78 3.05 -12.26
C GLY A 27 4.63 3.54 -11.10
N CYS A 28 5.96 3.48 -11.23
CA CYS A 28 6.89 4.05 -10.26
C CYS A 28 6.72 5.59 -10.16
N ASP A 29 6.73 6.28 -11.31
CA ASP A 29 6.62 7.75 -11.36
C ASP A 29 5.31 8.26 -10.75
N GLU A 30 4.18 7.64 -11.09
CA GLU A 30 2.86 7.99 -10.54
C GLU A 30 2.78 7.69 -9.03
N SER A 31 3.40 6.62 -8.56
CA SER A 31 3.46 6.28 -7.13
C SER A 31 4.26 7.33 -6.34
N ARG A 32 5.43 7.74 -6.86
CA ARG A 32 6.23 8.84 -6.29
C ARG A 32 5.48 10.17 -6.31
N LEU A 33 4.72 10.46 -7.38
CA LEU A 33 3.91 11.67 -7.48
C LEU A 33 2.85 11.72 -6.37
N MET A 34 2.12 10.62 -6.15
CA MET A 34 1.12 10.54 -5.10
C MET A 34 1.72 10.60 -3.70
N ALA A 35 2.89 9.97 -3.49
CA ALA A 35 3.62 10.05 -2.23
C ALA A 35 4.05 11.49 -1.89
N ASN A 36 4.57 12.23 -2.89
CA ASN A 36 4.92 13.64 -2.72
C ASN A 36 3.68 14.52 -2.46
N TRP A 37 2.55 14.22 -3.10
CA TRP A 37 1.29 14.91 -2.82
C TRP A 37 0.84 14.68 -1.36
N LEU A 38 0.85 13.43 -0.87
CA LEU A 38 0.52 13.09 0.53
C LEU A 38 1.46 13.79 1.52
N LYS A 39 2.76 13.86 1.21
CA LYS A 39 3.73 14.62 2.00
C LYS A 39 3.35 16.11 2.09
N GLY A 40 2.92 16.71 0.98
CA GLY A 40 2.44 18.09 0.94
C GLY A 40 1.17 18.33 1.75
N GLN A 41 0.32 17.31 1.88
CA GLN A 41 -0.86 17.33 2.76
C GLN A 41 -0.52 17.14 4.25
N LYS A 42 0.77 17.00 4.61
CA LYS A 42 1.24 16.73 5.97
C LYS A 42 0.65 15.45 6.56
N VAL A 43 0.48 14.42 5.73
CA VAL A 43 0.06 13.10 6.19
C VAL A 43 1.22 12.42 6.91
N GLU A 44 0.95 11.94 8.12
CA GLU A 44 1.84 11.04 8.86
C GLU A 44 1.20 9.65 8.85
N ILE A 45 1.96 8.63 8.44
CA ILE A 45 1.50 7.23 8.36
C ILE A 45 2.08 6.46 9.55
N GLU A 46 1.21 5.90 10.39
CA GLU A 46 1.63 5.11 11.56
C GLU A 46 1.78 3.61 11.22
N ARG A 47 0.87 3.07 10.40
CA ARG A 47 0.88 1.66 9.98
C ARG A 47 0.75 1.53 8.46
N VAL A 48 1.38 0.50 7.92
CA VAL A 48 1.33 0.16 6.50
C VAL A 48 0.88 -1.29 6.34
N LEU A 49 -0.17 -1.49 5.55
CA LEU A 49 -0.68 -2.80 5.15
C LEU A 49 -0.51 -2.95 3.65
N VAL A 50 0.06 -4.05 3.18
CA VAL A 50 0.38 -4.24 1.75
C VAL A 50 0.01 -5.64 1.27
N SER A 51 -0.44 -5.74 0.01
CA SER A 51 -0.68 -6.99 -0.68
C SER A 51 0.62 -7.75 -0.95
N PRO A 52 0.64 -9.09 -0.90
CA PRO A 52 1.83 -9.91 -1.18
C PRO A 52 2.22 -9.95 -2.66
N PHE A 53 1.52 -9.22 -3.53
CA PHE A 53 1.84 -9.18 -4.96
C PHE A 53 2.94 -8.16 -5.22
N LEU A 54 3.90 -8.53 -6.07
CA LEU A 54 5.13 -7.76 -6.32
C LEU A 54 4.86 -6.28 -6.63
N ARG A 55 3.86 -6.00 -7.48
CA ARG A 55 3.47 -4.63 -7.83
C ARG A 55 3.02 -3.77 -6.65
N ALA A 56 2.42 -4.35 -5.62
CA ALA A 56 2.01 -3.63 -4.41
C ALA A 56 3.21 -3.36 -3.50
N GLU A 57 4.09 -4.35 -3.34
CA GLU A 57 5.36 -4.19 -2.60
C GLU A 57 6.27 -3.14 -3.26
N GLN A 58 6.40 -3.17 -4.58
CA GLN A 58 7.15 -2.13 -5.31
C GLN A 58 6.48 -0.77 -5.22
N THR A 59 5.14 -0.68 -5.24
CA THR A 59 4.44 0.59 -5.00
C THR A 59 4.79 1.15 -3.62
N LEU A 60 4.87 0.28 -2.60
CA LEU A 60 5.27 0.66 -1.26
C LEU A 60 6.71 1.21 -1.23
N GLU A 61 7.65 0.56 -1.91
CA GLU A 61 9.04 1.02 -2.02
C GLU A 61 9.11 2.43 -2.62
N GLU A 62 8.44 2.66 -3.75
CA GLU A 62 8.40 3.95 -4.45
C GLU A 62 7.75 5.06 -3.59
N VAL A 63 6.72 4.72 -2.81
CA VAL A 63 6.09 5.63 -1.86
C VAL A 63 7.03 5.96 -0.69
N GLY A 64 7.71 4.95 -0.15
CA GLY A 64 8.64 5.08 0.97
C GLY A 64 9.88 5.93 0.67
N ASP A 65 10.29 6.01 -0.60
CA ASP A 65 11.34 6.92 -1.07
C ASP A 65 10.97 8.41 -0.90
N CYS A 66 9.67 8.73 -0.92
CA CYS A 66 9.18 10.11 -0.96
C CYS A 66 8.48 10.54 0.34
N LEU A 67 7.73 9.61 0.96
CA LEU A 67 6.93 9.81 2.16
C LEU A 67 7.56 9.06 3.35
N ASN A 68 7.59 9.69 4.53
CA ASN A 68 8.08 9.02 5.73
C ASN A 68 7.10 7.92 6.13
N LEU A 69 7.54 6.67 6.03
CA LEU A 69 6.79 5.48 6.42
C LEU A 69 7.41 4.80 7.66
N PRO A 70 6.64 4.01 8.42
CA PRO A 70 7.19 3.19 9.48
C PRO A 70 8.21 2.18 8.93
N SER A 71 9.13 1.73 9.79
CA SER A 71 10.22 0.82 9.40
C SER A 71 9.75 -0.57 8.95
N SER A 72 8.51 -0.93 9.24
CA SER A 72 7.92 -2.23 8.92
C SER A 72 6.55 -2.04 8.28
N ALA A 73 6.29 -2.82 7.23
CA ALA A 73 4.96 -3.01 6.67
C ALA A 73 4.47 -4.42 6.97
N GLU A 74 3.15 -4.56 7.11
CA GLU A 74 2.48 -5.85 7.30
C GLU A 74 1.94 -6.35 5.97
N VAL A 75 2.38 -7.53 5.58
CA VAL A 75 1.89 -8.20 4.38
C VAL A 75 0.63 -8.99 4.74
N LEU A 76 -0.51 -8.64 4.15
CA LEU A 76 -1.77 -9.33 4.37
C LEU A 76 -2.21 -10.12 3.12
N PRO A 77 -2.33 -11.46 3.20
CA PRO A 77 -2.89 -12.28 2.11
C PRO A 77 -4.28 -11.82 1.65
N GLU A 78 -5.06 -11.22 2.56
CA GLU A 78 -6.40 -10.71 2.31
C GLU A 78 -6.41 -9.41 1.48
N LEU A 79 -5.26 -8.81 1.19
CA LEU A 79 -5.11 -7.67 0.28
C LEU A 79 -4.81 -8.09 -1.17
N THR A 80 -4.83 -9.39 -1.47
CA THR A 80 -4.83 -9.88 -2.86
C THR A 80 -6.14 -9.52 -3.57
N PRO A 81 -6.20 -9.52 -4.92
CA PRO A 81 -7.41 -9.13 -5.67
C PRO A 81 -8.70 -9.90 -5.31
N CYS A 82 -8.56 -11.11 -4.78
CA CYS A 82 -9.68 -11.96 -4.35
C CYS A 82 -9.75 -12.12 -2.83
N GLY A 83 -9.07 -11.27 -2.08
CA GLY A 83 -9.04 -11.33 -0.61
C GLY A 83 -10.37 -10.97 0.04
N ASP A 84 -10.54 -11.39 1.30
CA ASP A 84 -11.79 -11.20 2.03
C ASP A 84 -11.85 -9.79 2.64
N VAL A 85 -12.74 -8.95 2.09
CA VAL A 85 -12.97 -7.59 2.57
C VAL A 85 -13.46 -7.54 4.02
N GLY A 86 -14.15 -8.57 4.51
CA GLY A 86 -14.60 -8.68 5.89
C GLY A 86 -13.44 -8.85 6.86
N LEU A 87 -12.43 -9.65 6.49
CA LEU A 87 -11.21 -9.81 7.28
C LEU A 87 -10.37 -8.52 7.30
N VAL A 88 -10.21 -7.85 6.15
CA VAL A 88 -9.51 -6.55 6.08
C VAL A 88 -10.24 -5.49 6.91
N GLY A 89 -11.57 -5.44 6.84
CA GLY A 89 -12.38 -4.53 7.63
C GLY A 89 -12.26 -4.79 9.15
N ALA A 90 -12.29 -6.06 9.55
CA ALA A 90 -12.08 -6.45 10.94
C ALA A 90 -10.66 -6.09 11.42
N TYR A 91 -9.64 -6.23 10.56
CA TYR A 91 -8.26 -5.85 10.86
C TYR A 91 -8.14 -4.34 11.11
N LEU A 92 -8.70 -3.51 10.23
CA LEU A 92 -8.72 -2.05 10.40
C LEU A 92 -9.51 -1.64 11.67
N GLN A 93 -10.58 -2.35 12.00
CA GLN A 93 -11.32 -2.13 13.24
C GLN A 93 -10.46 -2.46 14.47
N ALA A 94 -9.69 -3.54 14.44
CA ALA A 94 -8.75 -3.89 15.50
C ALA A 94 -7.69 -2.79 15.70
N LEU A 95 -7.05 -2.32 14.62
CA LEU A 95 -6.09 -1.22 14.67
C LEU A 95 -6.70 0.08 15.24
N THR A 96 -7.96 0.35 14.89
CA THR A 96 -8.69 1.51 15.44
C THR A 96 -8.86 1.38 16.96
N ASN A 97 -9.17 0.18 17.46
CA ASN A 97 -9.31 -0.09 18.90
C ASN A 97 -7.97 -0.06 19.65
N GLU A 98 -6.86 -0.39 18.97
CA GLU A 98 -5.50 -0.25 19.50
C GLU A 98 -5.05 1.23 19.61
N GLY A 99 -5.77 2.15 18.99
CA GLY A 99 -5.47 3.59 19.03
C GLY A 99 -4.59 4.08 17.88
N VAL A 100 -4.42 3.28 16.82
CA VAL A 100 -3.65 3.69 15.63
C VAL A 100 -4.30 4.93 15.00
N ALA A 101 -3.48 5.94 14.72
CA ALA A 101 -3.93 7.22 14.18
C ALA A 101 -4.20 7.15 12.69
N SER A 102 -3.34 6.48 11.91
CA SER A 102 -3.40 6.41 10.45
C SER A 102 -2.84 5.11 9.86
N VAL A 103 -3.47 4.64 8.80
CA VAL A 103 -3.07 3.43 8.07
C VAL A 103 -3.00 3.72 6.58
N LEU A 104 -1.90 3.34 5.92
CA LEU A 104 -1.82 3.24 4.46
C LEU A 104 -2.05 1.78 4.06
N VAL A 105 -3.00 1.54 3.16
CA VAL A 105 -3.32 0.23 2.60
C VAL A 105 -2.97 0.25 1.12
N ILE A 106 -2.05 -0.62 0.67
CA ILE A 106 -1.69 -0.78 -0.74
C ILE A 106 -2.15 -2.16 -1.21
N SER A 107 -3.10 -2.18 -2.16
CA SER A 107 -3.76 -3.40 -2.66
C SER A 107 -3.81 -3.45 -4.18
#